data_AF-A0A927C821-F1
#
_entry.id   AF-A0A927C821-F1
#
_cell.length_a   1.000
_cell.length_b   1.000
_cell.length_c   1.000
_cell.angle_alpha   90.00
_cell.angle_beta   90.00
_cell.angle_gamma   90.00
#
_symmetry.space_group_name_H-M   'P 1'
#
loop_
_entity.id
_entity.type
_entity.pdbx_description
1 polymer ?
#
loop_
_entity_poly.entity_id
_entity_poly.type
_entity_poly.pdbx_seq_one_letter_code
_entity_poly.pdbx_strand_id
1 'polypeptide(L)' 'MVVNKAYKFRIYPMPEQATLINKTIGCARFVYNRFLALWSDTYKETGKGLSYGACSAEL' A
#
# COMPACT_ATOMS: atom_id res chain seq x y z
N MET A 1 13.05 -30.18 15.89
CA MET A 1 12.03 -29.16 16.19
C MET A 1 12.58 -27.81 15.72
N VAL A 2 11.95 -27.17 14.73
CA VAL A 2 12.40 -25.86 14.23
C VAL A 2 11.87 -24.78 15.17
N VAL A 3 12.76 -23.98 15.75
CA VAL A 3 12.39 -22.86 16.62
C VAL A 3 12.40 -21.58 15.77
N ASN A 4 11.23 -21.01 15.51
CA ASN A 4 11.12 -19.73 14.84
C ASN A 4 11.43 -18.61 15.83
N LYS A 5 12.50 -17.86 15.58
CA LYS A 5 12.87 -16.68 16.38
C LYS A 5 12.28 -15.43 15.72
N ALA A 6 11.67 -14.56 16.52
CA ALA A 6 11.22 -13.25 16.08
C ALA A 6 11.72 -12.19 17.06
N TYR A 7 11.94 -10.98 16.54
CA TYR A 7 12.38 -9.84 17.33
C TYR A 7 11.38 -8.69 17.19
N LYS A 8 11.14 -7.98 18.29
CA LYS A 8 10.27 -6.81 18.34
C LYS A 8 11.11 -5.61 18.75
N PHE A 9 11.15 -4.59 17.88
CA PHE A 9 11.86 -3.34 18.15
C PHE A 9 10.92 -2.16 18.00
N ARG A 10 11.10 -1.14 18.84
CA ARG A 10 10.52 0.19 18.64
C ARG A 10 11.59 1.08 18.03
N ILE A 11 11.29 1.68 16.88
CA ILE A 11 12.16 2.65 16.23
C ILE A 11 11.85 4.06 16.73
N TYR A 12 12.90 4.88 16.86
CA TYR A 12 12.82 6.29 17.22
C TYR A 12 13.53 7.11 16.12
N PRO A 13 12.81 7.44 15.03
CA PRO A 13 13.40 8.12 13.89
C PRO A 13 13.75 9.57 14.21
N MET A 14 14.83 10.08 13.62
CA MET A 14 15.10 11.51 13.56
C MET A 14 14.08 12.22 12.64
N PRO A 15 13.89 13.55 12.74
CA PRO A 15 12.88 14.28 11.97
C PRO A 15 12.91 14.01 10.45
N GLU A 16 14.10 13.92 9.85
CA GLU A 16 14.28 13.60 8.43
C GLU A 16 13.81 12.19 8.08
N GLN A 17 14.15 11.21 8.92
CA GLN A 17 13.72 9.81 8.75
C GLN A 17 12.20 9.68 8.91
N ALA A 18 11.62 10.36 9.91
CA ALA A 18 10.17 10.38 10.11
C ALA A 18 9.46 10.98 8.89
N THR A 19 10.02 12.06 8.32
CA THR A 19 9.50 12.67 7.09
C THR A 19 9.55 11.70 5.91
N LEU A 20 10.67 11.01 5.72
CA LEU A 20 10.81 10.04 4.64
C LEU A 20 9.84 8.86 4.81
N ILE A 21 9.74 8.29 6.01
CA ILE A 21 8.81 7.21 6.35
C ILE A 21 7.36 7.62 6.06
N ASN A 22 6.98 8.82 6.50
CA ASN A 22 5.63 9.34 6.26
C ASN A 22 5.34 9.54 4.77
N LYS A 23 6.31 10.03 3.99
CA LYS A 23 6.18 10.15 2.53
C LYS A 23 6.02 8.78 1.87
N THR A 24 6.84 7.80 2.23
CA THR A 24 6.80 6.44 1.66
C THR A 24 5.49 5.71 2.01
N ILE A 25 5.07 5.75 3.26
CA ILE A 25 3.79 5.11 3.66
C ILE A 25 2.61 5.89 3.06
N GLY A 26 2.72 7.22 3.00
CA GLY A 26 1.71 8.11 2.44
C GLY A 26 1.46 7.85 0.96
N CYS A 27 2.51 7.77 0.13
CA CYS A 27 2.35 7.50 -1.29
C CYS A 27 1.77 6.10 -1.55
N ALA A 28 2.24 5.07 -0.83
CA ALA A 28 1.69 3.73 -0.95
C ALA A 28 0.20 3.68 -0.55
N ARG A 29 -0.18 4.34 0.57
CA ARG A 29 -1.58 4.43 1.00
C ARG A 29 -2.45 5.15 -0.02
N PHE A 30 -1.96 6.25 -0.59
CA PHE A 30 -2.69 6.99 -1.62
C PHE A 30 -3.01 6.11 -2.83
N VAL A 31 -1.98 5.47 -3.40
CA VAL A 31 -2.12 4.59 -4.56
C VAL A 31 -3.09 3.44 -4.27
N TYR A 32 -2.91 2.78 -3.12
CA TYR A 32 -3.78 1.67 -2.71
C TYR A 32 -5.24 2.11 -2.57
N ASN A 33 -5.52 3.20 -1.86
CA ASN A 33 -6.89 3.66 -1.64
C ASN A 33 -7.56 4.11 -2.94
N ARG A 34 -6.82 4.76 -3.84
CA ARG A 34 -7.32 5.18 -5.15
C ARG A 34 -7.79 3.98 -5.96
N PHE A 35 -6.94 2.95 -6.12
CA PHE A 35 -7.31 1.79 -6.91
C PHE A 35 -8.28 0.87 -6.20
N LEU A 36 -8.27 0.80 -4.86
CA LEU A 36 -9.28 0.04 -4.12
C LEU A 36 -10.70 0.59 -4.38
N ALA A 37 -10.85 1.93 -4.37
CA ALA A 37 -12.12 2.56 -4.69
C ALA A 37 -12.55 2.26 -6.14
N LEU A 38 -11.65 2.47 -7.10
CA LEU A 38 -11.93 2.20 -8.52
C LEU A 38 -12.27 0.73 -8.77
N TRP A 39 -11.58 -0.19 -8.10
CA TRP A 39 -11.80 -1.63 -8.21
C TRP A 39 -13.18 -2.02 -7.65
N SER A 40 -13.56 -1.46 -6.50
CA SER A 40 -14.89 -1.65 -5.91
C SER A 40 -15.98 -1.23 -6.89
N ASP A 41 -15.84 -0.05 -7.50
CA ASP A 41 -16.90 0.49 -8.37
C ASP A 41 -16.95 -0.26 -9.71
N THR A 42 -15.81 -0.56 -10.31
CA THR A 42 -15.72 -1.35 -11.55
C THR A 42 -16.31 -2.76 -11.36
N TYR A 43 -16.05 -3.38 -10.20
CA TYR A 43 -16.59 -4.71 -9.90
C TYR A 43 -18.11 -4.69 -9.72
N LYS A 44 -18.67 -3.67 -9.06
CA LYS A 44 -20.13 -3.51 -8.92
C LYS A 44 -20.82 -3.39 -10.28
N GLU A 45 -20.21 -2.67 -11.22
CA GLU A 45 -20.79 -2.41 -12.54
C GLU A 45 -20.64 -3.59 -13.49
N THR A 46 -19.48 -4.25 -13.48
CA THR A 46 -19.11 -5.21 -14.54
C THR A 46 -18.98 -6.67 -14.06
N GLY A 47 -18.93 -6.89 -12.74
CA GLY A 47 -18.58 -8.17 -12.13
C GLY A 47 -17.12 -8.58 -12.33
N LYS A 48 -16.26 -7.69 -12.85
CA LYS A 48 -14.85 -7.94 -13.14
C LYS A 48 -13.98 -6.91 -12.43
N GLY A 49 -12.81 -7.36 -11.98
CA GLY A 49 -11.80 -6.48 -11.39
C GLY A 49 -10.90 -5.82 -12.43
N LEU A 50 -10.11 -4.84 -11.98
CA LEU A 50 -9.04 -4.23 -12.77
C LEU A 50 -7.80 -5.13 -12.81
N SER A 51 -7.02 -4.98 -13.88
CA SER A 51 -5.70 -5.60 -14.02
C SER A 51 -4.59 -4.63 -13.63
N TYR A 52 -3.41 -5.16 -13.29
CA TYR A 52 -2.24 -4.33 -13.00
C TYR A 52 -1.91 -3.36 -14.14
N GLY A 53 -1.93 -3.84 -15.39
CA GLY A 53 -1.61 -3.01 -16.56
C GLY A 53 -2.59 -1.85 -16.76
N ALA A 54 -3.86 -2.03 -16.41
CA ALA A 54 -4.83 -0.94 -16.42
C ALA A 54 -4.53 0.08 -15.31
N CYS A 55 -4.30 -0.39 -14.08
CA CYS A 55 -4.00 0.50 -12.95
C CYS A 55 -2.68 1.26 -13.14
N SER A 56 -1.61 0.61 -13.62
CA SER A 56 -0.30 1.24 -13.79
C SER A 56 -0.25 2.30 -14.89
N ALA A 57 -1.21 2.33 -15.81
CA ALA A 57 -1.27 3.32 -16.88
C ALA A 57 -1.95 4.63 -16.44
N GLU A 58 -2.65 4.64 -15.30
CA GLU A 58 -3.36 5.82 -14.78
C GLU A 58 -2.52 6.72 -13.87
N LEU A 59 -1.28 6.32 -13.53
CA LEU A 59 -0.34 7.05 -12.68
C LEU A 59 1.00 7.26 -13.39
#